data_AF-A0AAD9I422-F1
#
_entry.id   AF-A0AAD9I422-F1
#
_cell.length_a   1.000
_cell.length_b   1.000
_cell.length_c   1.000
_cell.angle_alpha   90.00
_cell.angle_beta   90.00
_cell.angle_gamma   90.00
#
_symmetry.space_group_name_H-M   'P 1'
#
loop_
_entity.id
_entity.type
_entity.pdbx_description
1 polymer ?
#
loop_
_entity_poly.entity_id
_entity_poly.type
_entity_poly.pdbx_seq_one_letter_code
_entity_poly.pdbx_strand_id
1 'polypeptide(L)'
;MAPALATPRLLAARIVTNLIRPGTGTALRVSKPSTPRLYHQPAVPESSIPIPSATARHPEIPPYPHGPHQVYHQSNTGLYGRQRIRFGNTVAVSAKHATKTRRAWRPNVHHKRLWSAALGVFVRTRVTTRVLRTIDKAGGLDNYLLGTKAARLRELGPWGWRLRWRVMQTDSVRERFARERRALGVRPREGDEELIARADLERAEREMGAAEFRSGEELVERMDAMLTGEEEFPIGEGVDDGVDGTVAMEAEAQAAAGSEAKETDKSQASDGAEAEGQGTPHTEGETPFRDEDFMKEETPTKAP
;
A
#
# COMPACT_ATOMS: atom_id res chain seq x y z
N MET A 1 86.81 13.13 -31.70
CA MET A 1 86.55 14.58 -31.68
C MET A 1 85.16 14.80 -31.12
N ALA A 2 85.02 15.38 -29.92
CA ALA A 2 83.77 15.99 -29.44
C ALA A 2 83.45 17.24 -30.30
N PRO A 3 82.20 17.71 -30.45
CA PRO A 3 81.43 18.42 -29.38
C PRO A 3 79.89 18.27 -29.55
N ALA A 4 78.93 18.87 -28.84
CA ALA A 4 78.79 19.70 -27.63
C ALA A 4 77.30 19.56 -27.22
N LEU A 5 77.03 19.44 -25.92
CA LEU A 5 75.69 19.43 -25.33
C LEU A 5 75.10 20.85 -25.36
N ALA A 6 73.92 21.02 -25.95
CA ALA A 6 73.15 22.25 -25.91
C ALA A 6 72.02 22.14 -24.86
N THR A 7 72.13 22.91 -23.77
CA THR A 7 71.07 23.07 -22.77
C THR A 7 70.04 24.09 -23.23
N PRO A 8 68.72 23.80 -23.20
CA PRO A 8 67.70 24.83 -23.42
C PRO A 8 67.41 25.62 -22.13
N ARG A 9 67.41 26.95 -22.29
CA ARG A 9 67.04 27.97 -21.30
C ARG A 9 65.59 27.80 -20.83
N LEU A 10 65.37 27.78 -19.51
CA LEU A 10 64.04 27.88 -18.90
C LEU A 10 63.51 29.32 -19.04
N LEU A 11 62.38 29.47 -19.74
CA LEU A 11 61.58 30.69 -19.82
C LEU A 11 60.64 30.74 -18.60
N ALA A 12 60.83 31.73 -17.72
CA ALA A 12 59.93 31.97 -16.60
C ALA A 12 58.60 32.57 -17.10
N ALA A 13 57.53 31.78 -17.06
CA ALA A 13 56.18 32.25 -17.33
C ALA A 13 55.62 32.95 -16.07
N ARG A 14 55.41 34.26 -16.16
CA ARG A 14 54.66 35.05 -15.16
C ARG A 14 53.17 34.69 -15.25
N ILE A 15 52.64 34.02 -14.22
CA ILE A 15 51.21 33.77 -14.06
C ILE A 15 50.57 35.08 -13.57
N VAL A 16 49.75 35.71 -14.42
CA VAL A 16 48.86 36.80 -14.03
C VAL A 16 47.61 36.16 -13.44
N THR A 17 47.50 36.12 -12.11
CA THR A 17 46.28 35.69 -11.42
C THR A 17 45.25 36.81 -11.51
N ASN A 18 44.26 36.64 -12.38
CA ASN A 18 43.09 37.50 -12.45
C ASN A 18 42.13 37.12 -11.30
N LEU A 19 41.95 38.01 -10.32
CA LEU A 19 41.01 37.82 -9.20
C LEU A 19 39.57 37.97 -9.73
N ILE A 20 38.92 36.85 -10.01
CA ILE A 20 37.48 36.80 -10.28
C ILE A 20 36.76 36.90 -8.93
N ARG A 21 36.07 38.01 -8.72
CA ARG A 21 35.21 38.28 -7.56
C ARG A 21 34.08 37.23 -7.51
N PRO A 22 33.83 36.52 -6.39
CA PRO A 22 32.70 35.62 -6.29
C PRO A 22 31.42 36.45 -6.17
N GLY A 23 30.72 36.64 -7.29
CA GLY A 23 29.32 37.05 -7.27
C GLY A 23 28.51 35.96 -6.57
N THR A 24 27.63 36.36 -5.65
CA THR A 24 26.61 35.52 -5.03
C THR A 24 25.63 35.04 -6.11
N GLY A 25 26.02 34.01 -6.86
CA GLY A 25 25.16 33.35 -7.82
C GLY A 25 24.13 32.55 -7.05
N THR A 26 22.86 32.99 -7.08
CA THR A 26 21.72 32.18 -6.71
C THR A 26 21.86 30.82 -7.38
N ALA A 27 22.12 29.77 -6.59
CA ALA A 27 22.24 28.43 -7.11
C ALA A 27 20.93 28.07 -7.81
N LEU A 28 20.93 28.09 -9.15
CA LEU A 28 19.81 27.62 -9.95
C LEU A 28 19.54 26.19 -9.52
N ARG A 29 18.44 25.99 -8.78
CA ARG A 29 18.00 24.69 -8.31
C ARG A 29 17.59 23.89 -9.55
N VAL A 30 18.54 23.16 -10.13
CA VAL A 30 18.29 22.25 -11.25
C VAL A 30 17.42 21.12 -10.71
N SER A 31 16.10 21.25 -10.84
CA SER A 31 15.17 20.16 -10.58
C SER A 31 15.45 19.08 -11.62
N LYS A 32 15.79 17.87 -11.15
CA LYS A 32 15.92 16.71 -12.03
C LYS A 32 14.57 16.52 -12.74
N PRO A 33 14.53 16.33 -14.07
CA PRO A 33 13.27 16.09 -14.76
C PRO A 33 12.63 14.80 -14.21
N SER A 34 11.42 14.92 -13.67
CA SER A 34 10.63 13.77 -13.24
C SER A 34 10.35 12.89 -14.45
N THR A 35 10.85 11.65 -14.45
CA THR A 35 10.54 10.69 -15.51
C THR A 35 9.02 10.51 -15.60
N PRO A 36 8.40 10.65 -16.78
CA PRO A 36 6.94 10.60 -16.89
C PRO A 36 6.43 9.23 -16.44
N ARG A 37 5.62 9.21 -15.37
CA ARG A 37 4.97 7.99 -14.90
C ARG A 37 3.84 7.63 -15.86
N LEU A 38 3.76 6.36 -16.25
CA LEU A 38 2.67 5.88 -17.12
C LEU A 38 1.30 6.04 -16.46
N TYR A 39 1.25 5.91 -15.13
CA TYR A 39 0.07 6.09 -14.30
C TYR A 39 0.42 6.91 -13.06
N HIS A 40 -0.48 7.81 -12.68
CA HIS A 40 -0.46 8.47 -11.38
C HIS A 40 -1.36 7.69 -10.42
N GLN A 41 -0.73 6.84 -9.61
CA GLN A 41 -1.43 6.05 -8.60
C GLN A 41 -1.75 6.91 -7.37
N PRO A 42 -2.88 6.66 -6.68
CA PRO A 42 -3.16 7.29 -5.40
C PRO A 42 -2.19 6.81 -4.31
N ALA A 43 -2.02 7.61 -3.27
CA ALA A 43 -1.37 7.18 -2.03
C ALA A 43 -2.26 6.17 -1.31
N VAL A 44 -1.66 5.18 -0.67
CA VAL A 44 -2.38 4.16 0.10
C VAL A 44 -2.51 4.67 1.54
N PRO A 45 -3.72 4.70 2.13
CA PRO A 45 -3.93 5.31 3.45
C PRO A 45 -3.18 4.57 4.56
N GLU A 46 -3.36 3.24 4.62
CA GLU A 46 -2.86 2.40 5.72
C GLU A 46 -1.38 2.01 5.60
N SER A 47 -0.66 2.45 4.56
CA SER A 47 0.70 1.97 4.36
C SER A 47 1.62 2.96 3.64
N SER A 48 2.84 3.08 4.17
CA SER A 48 3.91 3.92 3.64
C SER A 48 4.39 3.47 2.25
N ILE A 49 4.31 2.17 1.95
CA ILE A 49 4.83 1.59 0.71
C ILE A 49 3.93 2.01 -0.48
N PRO A 50 4.44 2.74 -1.50
CA PRO A 50 3.62 3.16 -2.62
C PRO A 50 3.28 2.00 -3.57
N ILE A 51 2.25 2.19 -4.41
CA ILE A 51 2.00 1.27 -5.54
C ILE A 51 3.17 1.38 -6.52
N PRO A 52 3.79 0.25 -6.92
CA PRO A 52 4.98 0.27 -7.79
C PRO A 52 4.68 0.89 -9.16
N SER A 53 5.65 1.59 -9.76
CA SER A 53 5.47 2.29 -11.04
C SER A 53 5.79 1.40 -12.24
N ALA A 54 4.87 1.18 -13.18
CA ALA A 54 4.98 0.21 -14.28
C ALA A 54 6.32 0.20 -15.06
N THR A 55 7.03 1.33 -15.14
CA THR A 55 8.31 1.46 -15.86
C THR A 55 9.53 1.53 -14.93
N ALA A 56 9.37 1.98 -13.69
CA ALA A 56 10.49 2.14 -12.78
C ALA A 56 11.12 0.78 -12.41
N ARG A 57 12.40 0.79 -12.06
CA ARG A 57 13.11 -0.38 -11.54
C ARG A 57 12.79 -0.53 -10.05
N HIS A 58 12.50 -1.76 -9.63
CA HIS A 58 12.18 -2.11 -8.25
C HIS A 58 12.97 -3.37 -7.88
N PRO A 59 14.20 -3.22 -7.34
CA PRO A 59 15.01 -4.37 -6.94
C PRO A 59 14.39 -5.16 -5.77
N GLU A 60 13.52 -4.54 -4.99
CA GLU A 60 12.80 -5.17 -3.88
C GLU A 60 11.75 -6.19 -4.32
N ILE A 61 11.30 -6.13 -5.58
CA ILE A 61 10.27 -7.04 -6.10
C ILE A 61 10.95 -8.26 -6.73
N PRO A 62 10.58 -9.49 -6.33
CA PRO A 62 11.10 -10.69 -6.95
C PRO A 62 10.93 -10.68 -8.47
N PRO A 63 11.89 -11.21 -9.24
CA PRO A 63 11.77 -11.26 -10.69
C PRO A 63 10.57 -12.11 -11.09
N TYR A 64 9.82 -11.65 -12.10
CA TYR A 64 8.66 -12.37 -12.60
C TYR A 64 9.09 -13.71 -13.24
N PRO A 65 8.49 -14.87 -12.87
CA PRO A 65 8.98 -16.19 -13.29
C PRO A 65 9.08 -16.43 -14.80
N HIS A 66 8.26 -15.73 -15.60
CA HIS A 66 8.27 -15.88 -17.07
C HIS A 66 8.98 -14.74 -17.79
N GLY A 67 9.58 -13.80 -17.06
CA GLY A 67 10.24 -12.62 -17.62
C GLY A 67 9.29 -11.67 -18.37
N PRO A 68 9.80 -10.51 -18.84
CA PRO A 68 9.00 -9.59 -19.63
C PRO A 68 8.62 -10.18 -20.99
N HIS A 69 7.49 -9.76 -21.53
CA HIS A 69 7.10 -10.15 -22.89
C HIS A 69 8.03 -9.47 -23.90
N GLN A 70 8.68 -10.31 -24.72
CA GLN A 70 9.61 -9.89 -25.77
C GLN A 70 8.91 -9.27 -26.99
N VAL A 71 7.62 -9.56 -27.15
CA VAL A 71 6.79 -8.99 -28.22
C VAL A 71 5.65 -8.20 -27.61
N TYR A 72 5.24 -7.13 -28.29
CA TYR A 72 4.16 -6.27 -27.84
C TYR A 72 4.41 -5.71 -26.42
N HIS A 73 5.50 -4.94 -26.28
CA HIS A 73 5.96 -4.34 -25.02
C HIS A 73 4.90 -3.51 -24.29
N GLN A 74 3.90 -2.98 -25.00
CA GLN A 74 2.74 -2.31 -24.43
C GLN A 74 2.00 -3.19 -23.39
N SER A 75 2.04 -4.52 -23.56
CA SER A 75 1.43 -5.46 -22.62
C SER A 75 2.17 -5.60 -21.29
N ASN A 76 3.46 -5.26 -21.24
CA ASN A 76 4.26 -5.36 -20.03
C ASN A 76 3.83 -4.36 -18.95
N THR A 77 3.13 -3.28 -19.33
CA THR A 77 2.77 -2.17 -18.44
C THR A 77 1.29 -2.17 -18.04
N GLY A 78 0.51 -3.20 -18.38
CA GLY A 78 -0.92 -3.29 -18.01
C GLY A 78 -1.39 -4.73 -17.87
N LEU A 79 -2.69 -4.93 -17.67
CA LEU A 79 -3.32 -6.25 -17.52
C LEU A 79 -3.96 -6.69 -18.85
N TYR A 80 -3.20 -7.47 -19.63
CA TYR A 80 -3.61 -7.88 -20.98
C TYR A 80 -4.10 -9.33 -21.07
N GLY A 81 -3.91 -10.15 -20.03
CA GLY A 81 -4.42 -11.53 -20.02
C GLY A 81 -3.88 -12.37 -21.18
N ARG A 82 -2.58 -12.22 -21.49
CA ARG A 82 -1.88 -12.84 -22.62
C ARG A 82 -2.39 -12.41 -24.02
N GLN A 83 -3.31 -11.44 -24.10
CA GLN A 83 -3.72 -10.86 -25.38
C GLN A 83 -2.61 -10.00 -25.96
N ARG A 84 -2.33 -10.20 -27.24
CA ARG A 84 -1.32 -9.46 -28.00
C ARG A 84 -1.85 -9.13 -29.37
N ILE A 85 -1.23 -8.14 -30.01
CA ILE A 85 -1.51 -7.81 -31.40
C ILE A 85 -1.31 -9.07 -32.27
N ARG A 86 -2.27 -9.33 -33.15
CA ARG A 86 -2.18 -10.39 -34.16
C ARG A 86 -2.04 -9.73 -35.52
N PHE A 87 -1.26 -10.34 -36.40
CA PHE A 87 -1.08 -9.90 -37.77
C PHE A 87 -1.66 -10.94 -38.71
N GLY A 88 -2.20 -10.47 -39.84
CA GLY A 88 -2.71 -11.33 -40.90
C GLY A 88 -3.02 -10.49 -42.13
N ASN A 89 -3.87 -11.00 -43.00
CA ASN A 89 -4.18 -10.35 -44.26
C ASN A 89 -5.68 -10.06 -44.37
N THR A 90 -6.03 -8.89 -44.91
CA THR A 90 -7.33 -8.69 -45.56
C THR A 90 -7.24 -9.31 -46.95
N VAL A 91 -8.21 -10.14 -47.32
CA VAL A 91 -8.31 -10.73 -48.66
C VAL A 91 -9.40 -9.98 -49.41
N ALA A 92 -9.09 -9.49 -50.62
CA ALA A 92 -10.08 -8.86 -51.47
C ALA A 92 -11.18 -9.86 -51.87
N VAL A 93 -12.44 -9.41 -51.89
CA VAL A 93 -13.61 -10.25 -52.19
C VAL A 93 -13.62 -10.74 -53.65
N SER A 94 -12.94 -10.03 -54.55
CA SER A 94 -12.85 -10.41 -55.96
C SER A 94 -12.07 -11.73 -56.11
N ALA A 95 -12.81 -12.80 -56.46
CA ALA A 95 -12.28 -14.15 -56.64
C ALA A 95 -11.16 -14.25 -57.69
N LYS A 96 -11.14 -13.34 -58.67
CA LYS A 96 -10.11 -13.32 -59.73
C LYS A 96 -8.75 -12.80 -59.27
N HIS A 97 -8.69 -11.92 -58.27
CA HIS A 97 -7.47 -11.20 -57.95
C HIS A 97 -6.95 -11.45 -56.53
N ALA A 98 -7.76 -12.00 -55.63
CA ALA A 98 -7.39 -12.52 -54.30
C ALA A 98 -6.27 -11.73 -53.56
N THR A 99 -6.24 -10.40 -53.74
CA THR A 99 -5.12 -9.57 -53.30
C THR A 99 -5.05 -9.58 -51.79
N LYS A 100 -3.85 -9.89 -51.25
CA LYS A 100 -3.61 -10.01 -49.81
C LYS A 100 -2.93 -8.74 -49.29
N THR A 101 -3.66 -7.96 -48.50
CA THR A 101 -3.12 -6.75 -47.85
C THR A 101 -2.86 -7.01 -46.37
N ARG A 102 -1.69 -6.63 -45.85
CA ARG A 102 -1.36 -6.81 -44.42
C ARG A 102 -2.31 -6.00 -43.54
N ARG A 103 -2.79 -6.60 -42.45
CA ARG A 103 -3.58 -5.96 -41.40
C ARG A 103 -3.12 -6.40 -40.01
N ALA A 104 -3.56 -5.68 -38.99
CA ALA A 104 -3.37 -6.05 -37.60
C ALA A 104 -4.69 -6.03 -36.83
N TRP A 105 -4.83 -6.94 -35.86
CA TRP A 105 -5.92 -6.98 -34.90
C TRP A 105 -5.38 -6.67 -33.51
N ARG A 106 -5.81 -5.53 -32.96
CA ARG A 106 -5.42 -5.07 -31.62
C ARG A 106 -6.44 -5.58 -30.59
N PRO A 107 -6.00 -5.94 -29.38
CA PRO A 107 -6.94 -6.20 -28.30
C PRO A 107 -7.69 -4.91 -27.92
N ASN A 108 -8.91 -5.05 -27.41
CA ASN A 108 -9.68 -3.91 -26.93
C ASN A 108 -9.20 -3.49 -25.54
N VAL A 109 -8.35 -2.45 -25.49
CA VAL A 109 -7.65 -1.98 -24.29
C VAL A 109 -8.25 -0.65 -23.84
N HIS A 110 -8.57 -0.55 -22.56
CA HIS A 110 -9.05 0.68 -21.93
C HIS A 110 -8.23 1.03 -20.69
N HIS A 111 -8.15 2.32 -20.37
CA HIS A 111 -7.65 2.80 -19.09
C HIS A 111 -8.80 2.83 -18.08
N LYS A 112 -8.68 2.10 -16.99
CA LYS A 112 -9.71 2.02 -15.95
C LYS A 112 -9.10 2.15 -14.57
N ARG A 113 -9.93 2.61 -13.64
CA ARG A 113 -9.69 2.65 -12.21
C ARG A 113 -10.36 1.42 -11.62
N LEU A 114 -9.58 0.53 -11.02
CA LEU A 114 -10.06 -0.71 -10.43
C LEU A 114 -9.91 -0.62 -8.92
N TRP A 115 -10.98 -0.91 -8.20
CA TRP A 115 -10.95 -0.96 -6.74
C TRP A 115 -10.12 -2.17 -6.28
N SER A 116 -9.20 -1.93 -5.34
CA SER A 116 -8.51 -2.98 -4.58
C SER A 116 -8.99 -2.87 -3.14
N ALA A 117 -9.63 -3.93 -2.66
CA ALA A 117 -10.11 -3.99 -1.27
C ALA A 117 -8.93 -4.07 -0.31
N ALA A 118 -7.87 -4.79 -0.69
CA ALA A 118 -6.67 -4.95 0.13
C ALA A 118 -5.90 -3.63 0.33
N LEU A 119 -5.85 -2.77 -0.70
CA LEU A 119 -5.16 -1.48 -0.64
C LEU A 119 -6.09 -0.32 -0.26
N GLY A 120 -7.41 -0.50 -0.25
CA GLY A 120 -8.38 0.56 0.02
C GLY A 120 -8.38 1.71 -1.00
N VAL A 121 -7.84 1.48 -2.22
CA VAL A 121 -7.69 2.54 -3.23
C VAL A 121 -8.01 2.06 -4.64
N PHE A 122 -8.29 3.02 -5.52
CA PHE A 122 -8.45 2.77 -6.96
C PHE A 122 -7.11 2.71 -7.69
N VAL A 123 -6.71 1.50 -8.09
CA VAL A 123 -5.52 1.26 -8.92
C VAL A 123 -5.83 1.66 -10.37
N ARG A 124 -5.02 2.56 -10.93
CA ARG A 124 -5.14 3.01 -12.32
C ARG A 124 -4.30 2.11 -13.22
N THR A 125 -4.91 1.45 -14.20
CA THR A 125 -4.17 0.56 -15.12
C THR A 125 -4.83 0.47 -16.49
N ARG A 126 -4.04 0.11 -17.52
CA ARG A 126 -4.59 -0.35 -18.80
C ARG A 126 -5.04 -1.80 -18.66
N VAL A 127 -6.25 -2.10 -19.11
CA VAL A 127 -6.85 -3.43 -19.01
C VAL A 127 -7.58 -3.76 -20.30
N THR A 128 -7.52 -5.04 -20.71
CA THR A 128 -8.32 -5.53 -21.84
C THR A 128 -9.74 -5.86 -21.41
N THR A 129 -10.73 -5.73 -22.28
CA THR A 129 -12.15 -6.04 -21.94
C THR A 129 -12.36 -7.47 -21.47
N ARG A 130 -11.60 -8.45 -22.01
CA ARG A 130 -11.62 -9.83 -21.50
C ARG A 130 -11.17 -9.90 -20.05
N VAL A 131 -10.10 -9.18 -19.70
CA VAL A 131 -9.56 -9.19 -18.33
C VAL A 131 -10.53 -8.51 -17.37
N LEU A 132 -11.22 -7.44 -17.77
CA LEU A 132 -12.28 -6.83 -16.97
C LEU A 132 -13.35 -7.87 -16.58
N ARG A 133 -13.88 -8.62 -17.56
CA ARG A 133 -14.84 -9.70 -17.29
C ARG A 133 -14.28 -10.78 -16.35
N THR A 134 -12.98 -11.08 -16.44
CA THR A 134 -12.37 -12.06 -15.52
C THR A 134 -12.14 -11.53 -14.11
N ILE A 135 -11.96 -10.22 -13.96
CA ILE A 135 -11.86 -9.55 -12.65
C ILE A 135 -13.23 -9.62 -11.97
N ASP A 136 -14.29 -9.29 -12.71
CA ASP A 136 -15.67 -9.37 -12.21
C ASP A 136 -16.02 -10.82 -11.83
N LYS A 137 -15.69 -11.79 -12.69
CA LYS A 137 -15.88 -13.22 -12.40
C LYS A 137 -15.07 -13.72 -11.20
N ALA A 138 -13.91 -13.12 -10.93
CA ALA A 138 -13.10 -13.45 -9.75
C ALA A 138 -13.58 -12.73 -8.48
N GLY A 139 -14.55 -11.81 -8.57
CA GLY A 139 -15.03 -11.03 -7.44
C GLY A 139 -14.08 -9.92 -7.02
N GLY A 140 -13.29 -9.36 -7.93
CA GLY A 140 -12.44 -8.20 -7.66
C GLY A 140 -10.99 -8.31 -8.17
N LEU A 141 -10.27 -7.18 -8.11
CA LEU A 141 -8.89 -7.09 -8.60
C LEU A 141 -7.94 -7.98 -7.79
N ASP A 142 -8.06 -7.99 -6.48
CA ASP A 142 -7.14 -8.70 -5.60
C ASP A 142 -7.26 -10.22 -5.80
N ASN A 143 -8.49 -10.74 -5.88
CA ASN A 143 -8.75 -12.15 -6.22
C ASN A 143 -8.23 -12.51 -7.62
N TYR A 144 -8.29 -11.59 -8.57
CA TYR A 144 -7.69 -11.82 -9.89
C TYR A 144 -6.17 -11.99 -9.81
N LEU A 145 -5.48 -11.14 -9.03
CA LEU A 145 -4.02 -11.15 -8.86
C LEU A 145 -3.51 -12.33 -8.03
N LEU A 146 -4.24 -12.70 -6.98
CA LEU A 146 -3.88 -13.80 -6.06
C LEU A 146 -4.20 -15.20 -6.62
N GLY A 147 -4.73 -15.30 -7.85
CA GLY A 147 -5.04 -16.58 -8.46
C GLY A 147 -3.84 -17.53 -8.51
N THR A 148 -4.02 -18.73 -7.95
CA THR A 148 -2.96 -19.74 -7.75
C THR A 148 -2.58 -20.50 -9.01
N LYS A 149 -3.50 -20.61 -9.98
CA LYS A 149 -3.29 -21.38 -11.21
C LYS A 149 -2.10 -20.85 -12.03
N ALA A 150 -1.26 -21.75 -12.54
CA ALA A 150 -0.11 -21.39 -13.39
C ALA A 150 -0.51 -20.58 -14.64
N ALA A 151 -1.69 -20.87 -15.20
CA ALA A 151 -2.24 -20.10 -16.31
C ALA A 151 -2.49 -18.62 -15.94
N ARG A 152 -2.99 -18.36 -14.72
CA ARG A 152 -3.22 -17.00 -14.24
C ARG A 152 -1.90 -16.26 -14.08
N LEU A 153 -0.88 -16.90 -13.52
CA LEU A 153 0.43 -16.29 -13.38
C LEU A 153 0.99 -15.81 -14.73
N ARG A 154 0.85 -16.62 -15.78
CA ARG A 154 1.23 -16.26 -17.16
C ARG A 154 0.43 -15.09 -17.74
N GLU A 155 -0.82 -14.91 -17.30
CA GLU A 155 -1.74 -13.87 -17.77
C GLU A 155 -1.49 -12.49 -17.13
N LEU A 156 -0.96 -12.46 -15.91
CA LEU A 156 -0.67 -11.23 -15.14
C LEU A 156 0.36 -10.33 -15.86
N GLY A 157 1.39 -10.96 -16.45
CA GLY A 157 2.56 -10.26 -16.98
C GLY A 157 3.39 -9.55 -15.89
N PRO A 158 4.43 -8.81 -16.27
CA PRO A 158 5.31 -8.12 -15.33
C PRO A 158 4.58 -7.10 -14.45
N TRP A 159 3.66 -6.32 -15.03
CA TRP A 159 2.86 -5.35 -14.28
C TRP A 159 1.95 -6.02 -13.25
N GLY A 160 1.20 -7.05 -13.65
CA GLY A 160 0.35 -7.79 -12.73
C GLY A 160 1.14 -8.47 -11.62
N TRP A 161 2.33 -8.97 -11.91
CA TRP A 161 3.23 -9.55 -10.90
C TRP A 161 3.64 -8.54 -9.82
N ARG A 162 3.93 -7.30 -10.22
CA ARG A 162 4.29 -6.23 -9.29
C ARG A 162 3.11 -5.79 -8.42
N LEU A 163 1.92 -5.70 -9.02
CA LEU A 163 0.69 -5.47 -8.25
C LEU A 163 0.41 -6.61 -7.27
N ARG A 164 0.57 -7.87 -7.70
CA ARG A 164 0.43 -9.04 -6.84
C ARG A 164 1.37 -8.98 -5.65
N TRP A 165 2.66 -8.69 -5.87
CA TRP A 165 3.62 -8.51 -4.79
C TRP A 165 3.20 -7.39 -3.83
N ARG A 166 2.72 -6.25 -4.34
CA ARG A 166 2.30 -5.13 -3.50
C ARG A 166 1.08 -5.47 -2.65
N VAL A 167 0.11 -6.16 -3.22
CA VAL A 167 -1.10 -6.66 -2.54
C VAL A 167 -0.71 -7.70 -1.48
N MET A 168 0.30 -8.53 -1.72
CA MET A 168 0.80 -9.48 -0.71
C MET A 168 1.48 -8.81 0.51
N GLN A 169 1.87 -7.53 0.42
CA GLN A 169 2.43 -6.80 1.56
C GLN A 169 1.36 -6.22 2.49
N THR A 170 0.09 -6.18 2.10
CA THR A 170 -0.96 -5.62 2.95
C THR A 170 -1.35 -6.59 4.05
N ASP A 171 -1.70 -6.06 5.21
CA ASP A 171 -2.02 -6.88 6.38
C ASP A 171 -3.28 -7.73 6.14
N SER A 172 -4.28 -7.20 5.44
CA SER A 172 -5.49 -7.95 5.02
C SER A 172 -5.20 -9.24 4.27
N VAL A 173 -4.20 -9.24 3.37
CA VAL A 173 -3.84 -10.41 2.57
C VAL A 173 -2.90 -11.33 3.35
N ARG A 174 -1.98 -10.77 4.13
CA ARG A 174 -1.10 -11.53 5.02
C ARG A 174 -1.92 -12.33 6.04
N GLU A 175 -2.92 -11.69 6.64
CA GLU A 175 -3.85 -12.30 7.58
C GLU A 175 -4.65 -13.43 6.92
N ARG A 176 -5.24 -13.18 5.75
CA ARG A 176 -5.94 -14.22 4.97
C ARG A 176 -5.05 -15.45 4.75
N PHE A 177 -3.81 -15.24 4.32
CA PHE A 177 -2.86 -16.34 4.07
C PHE A 177 -2.34 -17.00 5.35
N ALA A 178 -2.29 -16.28 6.47
CA ALA A 178 -1.99 -16.87 7.77
C ALA A 178 -3.11 -17.83 8.20
N ARG A 179 -4.39 -17.42 8.07
CA ARG A 179 -5.55 -18.28 8.33
C ARG A 179 -5.58 -19.50 7.41
N GLU A 180 -5.37 -19.30 6.10
CA GLU A 180 -5.31 -20.40 5.12
C GLU A 180 -4.19 -21.40 5.47
N ARG A 181 -3.02 -20.94 5.92
CA ARG A 181 -1.93 -21.83 6.36
C ARG A 181 -2.27 -22.63 7.61
N ARG A 182 -2.89 -21.98 8.61
CA ARG A 182 -3.38 -22.65 9.83
C ARG A 182 -4.39 -23.74 9.48
N ALA A 183 -5.34 -23.44 8.59
CA ALA A 183 -6.34 -24.41 8.13
C ALA A 183 -5.73 -25.60 7.39
N LEU A 184 -4.66 -25.37 6.62
CA LEU A 184 -3.92 -26.42 5.91
C LEU A 184 -2.93 -27.19 6.80
N GLY A 185 -2.76 -26.81 8.07
CA GLY A 185 -1.80 -27.44 8.99
C GLY A 185 -0.33 -27.19 8.59
N VAL A 186 -0.05 -26.16 7.79
CA VAL A 186 1.31 -25.76 7.44
C VAL A 186 1.91 -24.97 8.60
N ARG A 187 3.21 -25.18 8.88
CA ARG A 187 3.94 -24.44 9.93
C ARG A 187 3.69 -22.92 9.80
N PRO A 188 3.30 -22.22 10.89
CA PRO A 188 3.12 -20.78 10.86
C PRO A 188 4.46 -20.09 10.59
N ARG A 189 4.42 -18.97 9.85
CA ARG A 189 5.57 -18.07 9.72
C ARG A 189 5.61 -17.14 10.94
N GLU A 190 6.80 -16.66 11.26
CA GLU A 190 7.01 -15.61 12.26
C GLU A 190 6.05 -14.43 12.06
N GLY A 191 5.33 -14.07 13.14
CA GLY A 191 4.35 -12.98 13.17
C GLY A 191 2.96 -13.31 12.59
N ASP A 192 2.73 -14.52 12.06
CA ASP A 192 1.40 -14.88 11.55
C ASP A 192 0.34 -14.96 12.66
N GLU A 193 0.70 -15.53 13.82
CA GLU A 193 -0.20 -15.69 14.96
C GLU A 193 -0.55 -14.33 15.59
N GLU A 194 0.45 -13.46 15.75
CA GLU A 194 0.27 -12.09 16.22
C GLU A 194 -0.62 -11.27 15.27
N LEU A 195 -0.45 -11.43 13.94
CA LEU A 195 -1.31 -10.79 12.96
C LEU A 195 -2.75 -11.26 13.04
N ILE A 196 -2.98 -12.56 13.21
CA ILE A 196 -4.32 -13.12 13.39
C ILE A 196 -4.94 -12.56 14.67
N ALA A 197 -4.21 -12.59 15.78
CA ALA A 197 -4.69 -12.08 17.07
C ALA A 197 -5.02 -10.58 16.99
N ARG A 198 -4.16 -9.78 16.37
CA ARG A 198 -4.40 -8.35 16.14
C ARG A 198 -5.66 -8.12 15.30
N ALA A 199 -5.87 -8.91 14.25
CA ALA A 199 -7.03 -8.79 13.40
C ALA A 199 -8.33 -9.28 14.07
N ASP A 200 -8.26 -10.31 14.90
CA ASP A 200 -9.40 -10.80 15.69
C ASP A 200 -9.82 -9.76 16.74
N LEU A 201 -8.85 -9.13 17.42
CA LEU A 201 -9.11 -8.00 18.32
C LEU A 201 -9.76 -6.83 17.59
N GLU A 202 -9.19 -6.41 16.45
CA GLU A 202 -9.73 -5.28 15.67
C GLU A 202 -11.13 -5.58 15.08
N ARG A 203 -11.46 -6.85 14.80
CA ARG A 203 -12.83 -7.24 14.45
C ARG A 203 -13.74 -7.19 15.66
N ALA A 204 -13.32 -7.76 16.79
CA ALA A 204 -14.09 -7.72 18.03
C ALA A 204 -14.38 -6.28 18.47
N GLU A 205 -13.41 -5.38 18.38
CA GLU A 205 -13.59 -3.94 18.66
C GLU A 205 -14.62 -3.30 17.73
N ARG A 206 -14.59 -3.60 16.43
CA ARG A 206 -15.59 -3.10 15.47
C ARG A 206 -16.98 -3.69 15.73
N GLU A 207 -17.06 -4.96 16.08
CA GLU A 207 -18.31 -5.64 16.42
C GLU A 207 -18.88 -5.10 17.73
N MET A 208 -18.04 -4.86 18.74
CA MET A 208 -18.41 -4.21 20.00
C MET A 208 -18.85 -2.77 19.79
N GLY A 209 -18.12 -1.98 18.98
CA GLY A 209 -18.53 -0.60 18.65
C GLY A 209 -19.80 -0.53 17.78
N ALA A 210 -20.05 -1.54 16.94
CA ALA A 210 -21.34 -1.68 16.24
C ALA A 210 -22.46 -2.14 17.19
N ALA A 211 -22.13 -2.99 18.17
CA ALA A 211 -23.05 -3.48 19.19
C ALA A 211 -23.26 -2.49 20.34
N GLU A 212 -22.45 -1.44 20.51
CA GLU A 212 -22.70 -0.34 21.45
C GLU A 212 -23.94 0.47 21.05
N PHE A 213 -24.37 0.40 19.79
CA PHE A 213 -25.63 0.94 19.29
C PHE A 213 -26.59 -0.20 18.95
N ARG A 214 -27.17 -0.82 19.99
CA ARG A 214 -28.02 -2.03 19.84
C ARG A 214 -29.32 -1.76 19.09
N SER A 215 -29.77 -0.50 19.02
CA SER A 215 -30.89 -0.07 18.19
C SER A 215 -30.67 1.32 17.60
N GLY A 216 -31.26 1.58 16.43
CA GLY A 216 -31.28 2.92 15.83
C GLY A 216 -32.01 3.94 16.70
N GLU A 217 -32.90 3.48 17.59
CA GLU A 217 -33.62 4.31 18.55
C GLU A 217 -32.72 4.75 19.71
N GLU A 218 -31.87 3.86 20.26
CA GLU A 218 -30.89 4.21 21.30
C GLU A 218 -29.83 5.20 20.80
N LEU A 219 -29.44 5.10 19.53
CA LEU A 219 -28.54 6.07 18.89
C LEU A 219 -29.20 7.45 18.75
N VAL A 220 -30.48 7.50 18.35
CA VAL A 220 -31.23 8.76 18.21
C VAL A 220 -31.52 9.38 19.57
N GLU A 221 -31.91 8.60 20.58
CA GLU A 221 -32.08 9.09 21.95
C GLU A 221 -30.77 9.59 22.55
N ARG A 222 -29.65 8.90 22.33
CA ARG A 222 -28.33 9.38 22.81
C ARG A 222 -27.88 10.64 22.07
N MET A 223 -28.18 10.77 20.78
CA MET A 223 -27.90 11.97 20.00
C MET A 223 -28.78 13.15 20.44
N ASP A 224 -30.07 12.92 20.69
CA ASP A 224 -31.00 13.93 21.21
C ASP A 224 -30.63 14.34 22.66
N ALA A 225 -30.17 13.40 23.49
CA ALA A 225 -29.64 13.68 24.82
C ALA A 225 -28.33 14.51 24.77
N MET A 226 -27.45 14.26 23.79
CA MET A 226 -26.25 15.08 23.57
C MET A 226 -26.57 16.46 22.98
N LEU A 227 -27.63 16.60 22.17
CA LEU A 227 -28.09 17.88 21.62
C LEU A 227 -28.82 18.76 22.65
N THR A 228 -29.43 18.12 23.66
CA THR A 228 -30.18 18.81 24.72
C THR A 228 -29.38 19.01 26.00
N GLY A 229 -28.36 18.18 26.24
CA GLY A 229 -27.38 18.40 27.29
C GLY A 229 -26.43 19.54 26.92
N GLU A 230 -26.24 20.50 27.83
CA GLU A 230 -25.33 21.65 27.70
C GLU A 230 -23.83 21.25 27.73
N GLU A 231 -23.47 20.03 27.30
CA GLU A 231 -22.07 19.65 27.13
C GLU A 231 -21.56 20.22 25.81
N GLU A 232 -21.03 21.44 25.86
CA GLU A 232 -20.32 22.07 24.76
C GLU A 232 -19.16 21.17 24.31
N PHE A 233 -19.28 20.61 23.10
CA PHE A 233 -18.16 19.97 22.41
C PHE A 233 -17.07 21.02 22.22
N PRO A 234 -15.84 20.83 22.75
CA PRO A 234 -14.74 21.73 22.47
C PRO A 234 -14.35 21.52 21.00
N ILE A 235 -14.89 22.38 20.13
CA ILE A 235 -14.39 22.53 18.77
C ILE A 235 -12.99 23.09 18.94
N GLY A 236 -11.99 22.26 18.61
CA GLY A 236 -10.57 22.58 18.78
C GLY A 236 -10.27 24.01 18.38
N GLU A 237 -9.73 24.75 19.35
CA GLU A 237 -9.20 26.10 19.23
C GLU A 237 -8.37 26.20 17.93
N GLY A 238 -8.84 27.07 17.04
CA GLY A 238 -8.12 27.39 15.82
C GLY A 238 -6.73 27.92 16.18
N VAL A 239 -5.71 27.36 15.55
CA VAL A 239 -4.37 27.95 15.54
C VAL A 239 -4.51 29.30 14.83
N ASP A 240 -4.57 30.37 15.62
CA ASP A 240 -4.41 31.73 15.13
C ASP A 240 -2.97 31.90 14.62
N ASP A 241 -2.83 32.02 13.31
CA ASP A 241 -1.63 32.55 12.65
C ASP A 241 -1.48 34.03 13.02
N GLY A 242 -0.93 34.30 14.20
CA GLY A 242 -0.57 35.62 14.70
C GLY A 242 0.68 36.16 13.99
N VAL A 243 0.46 36.88 12.90
CA VAL A 243 1.38 37.92 12.43
C VAL A 243 1.27 39.08 13.42
N ASP A 244 2.30 39.31 14.23
CA ASP A 244 2.72 40.67 14.61
C ASP A 244 4.11 40.65 15.26
N GLY A 245 5.00 41.44 14.66
CA GLY A 245 6.38 41.57 15.08
C GLY A 245 6.54 42.43 16.31
N THR A 246 7.40 42.00 17.23
CA THR A 246 8.06 42.89 18.19
C THR A 246 9.52 42.46 18.40
N VAL A 247 10.39 43.36 17.96
CA VAL A 247 11.68 43.81 18.51
C VAL A 247 12.47 42.85 19.41
N ALA A 248 13.68 42.54 18.94
CA ALA A 248 14.77 41.95 19.69
C ALA A 248 15.28 42.87 20.83
N MET A 249 15.53 42.31 22.01
CA MET A 249 16.65 42.72 22.87
C MET A 249 17.17 41.53 23.71
N GLU A 250 18.48 41.37 23.57
CA GLU A 250 19.49 40.56 24.26
C GLU A 250 19.30 40.50 25.80
N ALA A 251 19.38 39.33 26.45
CA ALA A 251 20.57 38.59 26.92
C ALA A 251 20.80 38.80 28.43
N GLU A 252 20.71 37.73 29.22
CA GLU A 252 21.74 37.36 30.21
C GLU A 252 21.43 36.00 30.85
N ALA A 253 22.49 35.22 31.01
CA ALA A 253 22.50 33.85 31.46
C ALA A 253 23.06 33.75 32.88
N GLN A 254 22.51 32.80 33.64
CA GLN A 254 23.16 31.98 34.67
C GLN A 254 23.88 32.69 35.83
N ALA A 255 23.29 32.52 37.02
CA ALA A 255 24.07 32.35 38.25
C ALA A 255 23.42 31.25 39.10
N ALA A 256 24.13 30.13 39.23
CA ALA A 256 23.87 29.04 40.15
C ALA A 256 24.85 29.16 41.34
N ALA A 257 24.31 29.25 42.55
CA ALA A 257 24.91 28.98 43.85
C ALA A 257 23.70 28.83 44.81
N GLY A 258 23.46 27.76 45.57
CA GLY A 258 24.36 26.94 46.36
C GLY A 258 24.09 27.24 47.84
N SER A 259 23.38 26.35 48.55
CA SER A 259 23.47 26.08 50.01
C SER A 259 22.25 25.24 50.46
N GLU A 260 22.49 24.01 50.93
CA GLU A 260 22.41 23.55 52.34
C GLU A 260 20.98 23.14 52.76
N ALA A 261 20.69 21.84 52.80
CA ALA A 261 20.87 20.96 53.96
C ALA A 261 19.90 21.25 55.11
N LYS A 262 18.86 20.42 55.25
CA LYS A 262 18.43 19.95 56.58
C LYS A 262 17.73 18.60 56.53
N GLU A 263 18.53 17.62 56.92
CA GLU A 263 18.22 16.34 57.52
C GLU A 263 17.23 16.48 58.70
N THR A 264 16.15 15.69 58.69
CA THR A 264 15.59 15.09 59.91
C THR A 264 14.99 13.72 59.59
N ASP A 265 15.72 12.72 60.08
CA ASP A 265 15.35 11.35 60.40
C ASP A 265 14.09 11.26 61.29
N LYS A 266 13.20 10.30 61.00
CA LYS A 266 12.78 9.28 61.99
C LYS A 266 11.78 8.26 61.42
N SER A 267 12.19 6.99 61.46
CA SER A 267 11.53 5.85 62.16
C SER A 267 10.01 5.65 61.96
N GLN A 268 9.44 4.47 61.78
CA GLN A 268 9.82 3.08 62.11
C GLN A 268 8.61 2.22 61.73
N ALA A 269 8.87 0.96 61.30
CA ALA A 269 8.14 -0.29 61.62
C ALA A 269 6.61 -0.39 61.40
N SER A 270 5.95 -1.51 61.16
CA SER A 270 6.20 -2.93 60.88
C SER A 270 4.79 -3.57 60.69
N ASP A 271 4.74 -4.83 60.23
CA ASP A 271 3.58 -5.74 60.19
C ASP A 271 2.50 -5.41 59.13
N GLY A 272 2.02 -6.33 58.29
CA GLY A 272 2.00 -7.79 58.34
C GLY A 272 0.56 -8.26 58.48
N ALA A 273 -0.04 -8.84 57.43
CA ALA A 273 -1.14 -9.83 57.53
C ALA A 273 -1.63 -10.32 56.16
N GLU A 274 -1.87 -11.63 56.12
CA GLU A 274 -2.36 -12.50 55.05
C GLU A 274 -3.86 -12.30 54.75
N ALA A 275 -4.33 -12.76 53.59
CA ALA A 275 -5.52 -13.63 53.48
C ALA A 275 -5.80 -14.08 52.03
N GLU A 276 -6.07 -15.38 51.89
CA GLU A 276 -6.48 -16.12 50.71
C GLU A 276 -7.91 -15.78 50.25
N GLY A 277 -8.26 -16.14 49.00
CA GLY A 277 -9.64 -16.11 48.51
C GLY A 277 -9.83 -16.73 47.14
N GLN A 278 -10.18 -18.02 47.12
CA GLN A 278 -10.58 -18.82 45.96
C GLN A 278 -11.94 -18.35 45.39
N GLY A 279 -12.19 -18.56 44.09
CA GLY A 279 -13.53 -18.34 43.53
C GLY A 279 -13.64 -18.54 42.02
N THR A 280 -13.67 -19.79 41.58
CA THR A 280 -14.18 -20.21 40.26
C THR A 280 -15.69 -19.96 40.17
N PRO A 281 -16.23 -19.59 39.01
CA PRO A 281 -17.55 -20.10 38.63
C PRO A 281 -17.59 -20.79 37.26
N HIS A 282 -18.36 -21.87 37.27
CA HIS A 282 -18.73 -22.75 36.17
C HIS A 282 -19.40 -22.00 35.00
N THR A 283 -19.12 -22.44 33.77
CA THR A 283 -19.85 -22.07 32.56
C THR A 283 -20.74 -23.25 32.17
N GLU A 284 -22.06 -23.04 32.21
CA GLU A 284 -23.07 -24.00 31.75
C GLU A 284 -23.42 -23.74 30.28
N GLY A 285 -23.75 -24.81 29.54
CA GLY A 285 -24.87 -24.76 28.58
C GLY A 285 -24.53 -24.71 27.09
N GLU A 286 -23.95 -25.79 26.55
CA GLU A 286 -23.97 -26.11 25.12
C GLU A 286 -25.11 -27.10 24.85
N THR A 287 -26.10 -26.74 24.02
CA THR A 287 -26.78 -27.70 23.12
C THR A 287 -27.26 -27.00 21.84
N PRO A 288 -27.12 -27.64 20.66
CA PRO A 288 -27.28 -27.00 19.36
C PRO A 288 -28.69 -27.17 18.75
N PHE A 289 -29.11 -26.12 18.04
CA PHE A 289 -30.29 -26.05 17.18
C PHE A 289 -30.14 -27.01 15.99
N ARG A 290 -31.13 -27.88 15.79
CA ARG A 290 -31.14 -28.93 14.77
C ARG A 290 -32.08 -28.51 13.63
N ASP A 291 -31.49 -28.30 12.47
CA ASP A 291 -32.18 -28.06 11.19
C ASP A 291 -32.78 -29.37 10.66
N GLU A 292 -34.11 -29.40 10.51
CA GLU A 292 -34.83 -30.36 9.66
C GLU A 292 -35.79 -29.52 8.80
N ASP A 293 -35.97 -29.92 7.54
CA ASP A 293 -36.89 -29.37 6.52
C ASP A 293 -36.34 -28.36 5.50
N PHE A 294 -35.44 -28.83 4.63
CA PHE A 294 -35.36 -28.28 3.27
C PHE A 294 -34.92 -29.32 2.22
N MET A 295 -35.87 -30.18 1.80
CA MET A 295 -35.72 -31.05 0.62
C MET A 295 -37.08 -31.22 -0.07
N LYS A 296 -37.33 -30.44 -1.13
CA LYS A 296 -38.11 -30.89 -2.29
C LYS A 296 -37.49 -30.36 -3.58
N GLU A 297 -36.94 -31.29 -4.33
CA GLU A 297 -36.44 -31.18 -5.69
C GLU A 297 -37.59 -31.03 -6.68
N GLU A 298 -37.46 -30.15 -7.67
CA GLU A 298 -38.19 -30.26 -8.93
C GLU A 298 -37.22 -30.01 -10.10
N THR A 299 -36.93 -31.07 -10.84
CA THR A 299 -36.28 -31.03 -12.16
C THR A 299 -37.33 -30.92 -13.26
N PRO A 300 -37.18 -30.02 -14.26
CA PRO A 300 -38.02 -30.10 -15.46
C PRO A 300 -37.41 -31.03 -16.52
N THR A 301 -38.19 -32.07 -16.80
CA THR A 301 -38.15 -33.06 -17.87
C THR A 301 -37.97 -32.41 -19.25
N LYS A 302 -37.06 -32.95 -20.06
CA LYS A 302 -36.91 -32.66 -21.49
C LYS A 302 -37.30 -33.89 -22.30
N ALA A 303 -38.22 -33.75 -23.24
CA ALA A 303 -38.54 -34.72 -24.29
C ALA A 303 -39.23 -34.04 -25.47
N PRO A 304 -39.33 -34.69 -26.63
CA PRO A 304 -38.29 -35.42 -27.37
C PRO A 304 -37.62 -34.55 -28.45
#